data_AF-A0A821DV01-F1
#
_entry.id   AF-A0A821DV01-F1
#
_cell.length_a   1.000
_cell.length_b   1.000
_cell.length_c   1.000
_cell.angle_alpha   90.00
_cell.angle_beta   90.00
_cell.angle_gamma   90.00
#
_symmetry.space_group_name_H-M   'P 1'
#
loop_
_entity.id
_entity.type
_entity.pdbx_description
1 polymer ?
#
loop_
_entity_poly.entity_id
_entity_poly.type
_entity_poly.pdbx_seq_one_letter_code
_entity_poly.pdbx_strand_id
1 'polypeptide(L)'
;MSRSRQDSANGIPTFNDNDEQQSYSRSILPTFSAPTRLGRKSSIAAIFDDNRRRDDVLLKQTQPNLRHLWAKYNIPYVIGDEILDNKRSLCETALIICSWCLLILFFPFSLFLTLKIVQEYERAVIFRLGRLSSNSVRGPGMCFTLPCIDTMHLVDMRTVSFDVPPQEVLTRDSVTVAVDAVVYYRVFNPTISVANVEHAQESTRLLAQTSLRNVLGTRLLSELLSDRGAVSNSMRECLDEA
;
A
#
# COMPACT_ATOMS: atom_id res chain seq x y z
N MET A 1 32.96 44.98 48.26
CA MET A 1 32.27 44.02 47.37
C MET A 1 31.51 44.80 46.31
N SER A 2 31.95 44.66 45.05
CA SER A 2 31.21 44.75 43.76
C SER A 2 30.11 45.80 43.51
N ARG A 3 30.43 46.78 42.65
CA ARG A 3 29.84 47.10 41.30
C ARG A 3 28.49 46.44 40.95
N SER A 4 27.55 46.99 40.17
CA SER A 4 27.26 48.29 39.53
C SER A 4 25.97 48.06 38.69
N ARG A 5 25.14 49.10 38.51
CA ARG A 5 23.97 49.18 37.60
C ARG A 5 24.17 48.50 36.24
N GLN A 6 23.12 47.87 35.71
CA GLN A 6 22.35 48.36 34.54
C GLN A 6 21.28 47.35 34.13
N ASP A 7 20.02 47.79 34.21
CA ASP A 7 18.91 47.21 33.47
C ASP A 7 19.20 47.37 31.97
N SER A 8 19.34 46.24 31.27
CA SER A 8 19.36 46.20 29.81
C SER A 8 18.58 44.98 29.35
N ALA A 9 17.59 45.25 28.51
CA ALA A 9 16.61 44.33 27.98
C ALA A 9 17.22 43.04 27.41
N ASN A 10 16.65 41.90 27.79
CA ASN A 10 16.69 40.68 27.00
C ASN A 10 15.26 40.16 26.91
N GLY A 11 14.57 40.59 25.85
CA GLY A 11 13.32 39.98 25.43
C GLY A 11 13.58 38.54 25.00
N ILE A 12 12.90 37.61 25.66
CA ILE A 12 12.77 36.24 25.19
C ILE A 12 11.77 36.29 24.03
N PRO A 13 12.14 35.98 22.78
CA PRO A 13 11.15 35.88 21.73
C PRO A 13 10.34 34.62 21.98
N THR A 14 9.04 34.79 22.21
CA THR A 14 8.06 33.72 22.09
C THR A 14 8.08 33.25 20.63
N PHE A 15 8.68 32.07 20.40
CA PHE A 15 8.67 31.43 19.10
C PHE A 15 7.22 31.06 18.77
N ASN A 16 6.67 31.77 17.81
CA ASN A 16 5.29 31.71 17.36
C ASN A 16 5.22 30.61 16.29
N ASP A 17 4.63 29.45 16.61
CA ASP A 17 4.51 28.28 15.71
C ASP A 17 3.76 28.58 14.38
N ASN A 18 3.16 29.77 14.28
CA ASN A 18 2.48 30.23 13.07
C ASN A 18 3.43 30.65 11.93
N ASP A 19 4.69 30.98 12.22
CA ASP A 19 5.64 31.45 11.19
C ASP A 19 6.31 30.29 10.41
N GLU A 20 6.38 29.08 10.98
CA GLU A 20 6.95 27.90 10.29
C GLU A 20 5.96 27.30 9.27
N GLN A 21 4.65 27.40 9.54
CA GLN A 21 3.61 26.94 8.60
C GLN A 21 3.53 27.81 7.34
N GLN A 22 3.86 29.10 7.44
CA GLN A 22 3.78 30.01 6.29
C GLN A 22 5.00 29.88 5.35
N SER A 23 6.11 29.32 5.84
CA SER A 23 7.31 29.03 5.05
C SER A 23 7.19 27.73 4.23
N TYR A 24 6.41 26.75 4.70
CA TYR A 24 6.16 25.51 3.96
C TYR A 24 5.13 25.65 2.82
N SER A 25 4.20 26.61 2.88
CA SER A 25 3.21 26.83 1.81
C SER A 25 3.74 27.59 0.59
N ARG A 26 5.00 28.08 0.58
CA ARG A 26 5.59 28.78 -0.57
C ARG A 26 6.57 27.98 -1.41
N SER A 27 6.91 26.75 -1.04
CA SER A 27 7.96 25.97 -1.74
C SER A 27 7.45 24.95 -2.77
N ILE A 28 6.15 24.94 -3.12
CA ILE A 28 5.61 24.08 -4.19
C ILE A 28 5.08 24.93 -5.34
N LEU A 29 6.01 25.47 -6.15
CA LEU A 29 5.78 25.74 -7.57
C LEU A 29 7.10 25.50 -8.31
N PRO A 30 7.22 24.47 -9.16
CA PRO A 30 8.35 24.43 -10.07
C PRO A 30 8.11 25.50 -11.15
N THR A 31 8.73 26.67 -10.95
CA THR A 31 8.93 27.63 -12.04
C THR A 31 10.00 27.04 -12.95
N PHE A 32 9.59 26.52 -14.10
CA PHE A 32 10.49 26.02 -15.12
C PHE A 32 11.16 27.22 -15.83
N SER A 33 12.26 27.72 -15.28
CA SER A 33 13.14 28.64 -16.00
C SER A 33 14.02 27.84 -16.96
N ALA A 34 13.88 28.10 -18.26
CA ALA A 34 14.71 27.49 -19.31
C ALA A 34 16.20 27.81 -19.08
N PRO A 35 17.12 26.83 -19.17
CA PRO A 35 18.53 27.12 -19.11
C PRO A 35 19.02 27.72 -20.43
N THR A 36 19.65 28.88 -20.29
CA THR A 36 20.38 29.63 -21.30
C THR A 36 21.43 28.76 -22.00
N ARG A 37 21.45 28.90 -23.32
CA ARG A 37 22.42 28.33 -24.25
C ARG A 37 23.82 28.91 -23.97
N LEU A 38 24.80 28.06 -23.61
CA LEU A 38 26.14 27.99 -24.24
C LEU A 38 27.07 27.05 -23.46
N GLY A 39 27.94 26.34 -24.19
CA GLY A 39 29.26 25.97 -23.67
C GLY A 39 29.58 24.48 -23.58
N ARG A 40 29.80 23.85 -24.75
CA ARG A 40 30.74 22.73 -24.97
C ARG A 40 30.58 21.51 -24.03
N LYS A 41 29.57 20.67 -24.31
CA LYS A 41 29.52 19.31 -23.75
C LYS A 41 30.67 18.48 -24.34
N SER A 42 31.60 18.10 -23.46
CA SER A 42 32.56 17.02 -23.63
C SER A 42 31.87 15.75 -24.17
N SER A 43 32.54 15.11 -25.13
CA SER A 43 32.00 14.02 -25.96
C SER A 43 31.43 12.84 -25.18
N ILE A 44 31.81 12.64 -23.91
CA ILE A 44 31.28 11.54 -23.07
C ILE A 44 29.85 11.83 -22.59
N ALA A 45 29.51 13.08 -22.24
CA ALA A 45 28.14 13.42 -21.82
C ALA A 45 27.15 13.38 -22.99
N ALA A 46 27.63 13.66 -24.21
CA ALA A 46 26.84 13.50 -25.42
C ALA A 46 26.61 12.02 -25.77
N ILE A 47 27.61 11.16 -25.57
CA ILE A 47 27.48 9.70 -25.78
C ILE A 47 26.55 9.08 -24.73
N PHE A 48 26.61 9.52 -23.46
CA PHE A 48 25.75 9.00 -22.39
C PHE A 48 24.28 9.45 -22.54
N ASP A 49 24.05 10.71 -22.95
CA ASP A 49 22.70 11.24 -23.23
C ASP A 49 22.12 10.63 -24.53
N ASP A 50 22.96 10.34 -25.53
CA ASP A 50 22.56 9.64 -26.75
C ASP A 50 22.25 8.16 -26.51
N ASN A 51 23.00 7.46 -25.65
CA ASN A 51 22.62 6.12 -25.21
C ASN A 51 21.28 6.16 -24.46
N ARG A 52 21.09 7.05 -23.48
CA ARG A 52 19.81 7.14 -22.75
C ARG A 52 18.64 7.46 -23.68
N ARG A 53 18.80 8.32 -24.69
CA ARG A 53 17.76 8.54 -25.72
C ARG A 53 17.55 7.33 -26.61
N ARG A 54 18.60 6.62 -27.01
CA ARG A 54 18.48 5.39 -27.79
C ARG A 54 17.78 4.30 -26.97
N ASP A 55 18.06 4.20 -25.68
CA ASP A 55 17.41 3.28 -24.75
C ASP A 55 15.93 3.66 -24.58
N ASP A 56 15.60 4.95 -24.42
CA ASP A 56 14.21 5.43 -24.33
C ASP A 56 13.43 5.23 -25.64
N VAL A 57 14.09 5.38 -26.80
CA VAL A 57 13.50 5.11 -28.12
C VAL A 57 13.35 3.61 -28.35
N LEU A 58 14.30 2.77 -27.91
CA LEU A 58 14.21 1.31 -27.97
C LEU A 58 13.14 0.77 -27.00
N LEU A 59 12.97 1.38 -25.83
CA LEU A 59 11.90 1.07 -24.87
C LEU A 59 10.53 1.50 -25.41
N LYS A 60 10.44 2.61 -26.16
CA LYS A 60 9.19 3.02 -26.82
C LYS A 60 8.87 2.23 -28.09
N GLN A 61 9.88 1.75 -28.82
CA GLN A 61 9.69 1.06 -30.10
C GLN A 61 9.50 -0.45 -29.93
N THR A 62 10.04 -1.05 -28.86
CA THR A 62 9.89 -2.48 -28.54
C THR A 62 8.71 -2.74 -27.59
N GLN A 63 7.59 -2.03 -27.77
CA GLN A 63 6.32 -2.37 -27.10
C GLN A 63 5.16 -2.38 -28.10
N PRO A 64 5.19 -3.21 -29.17
CA PRO A 64 3.96 -3.54 -29.87
C PRO A 64 3.13 -4.43 -28.93
N ASN A 65 2.17 -3.79 -28.25
CA ASN A 65 1.22 -4.43 -27.36
C ASN A 65 1.87 -5.03 -26.09
N LEU A 66 2.10 -4.27 -25.03
CA LEU A 66 2.25 -4.87 -23.68
C LEU A 66 1.07 -4.56 -22.76
N ARG A 67 0.11 -3.78 -23.29
CA ARG A 67 -1.26 -3.71 -22.78
C ARG A 67 -1.95 -5.08 -22.75
N HIS A 68 -1.67 -5.96 -23.71
CA HIS A 68 -2.22 -7.33 -23.71
C HIS A 68 -1.47 -8.30 -22.77
N LEU A 69 -0.25 -7.96 -22.32
CA LEU A 69 0.50 -8.78 -21.35
C LEU A 69 0.12 -8.44 -19.90
N TRP A 70 -0.25 -7.19 -19.60
CA TRP A 70 -1.02 -6.89 -18.38
C TRP A 70 -2.43 -7.51 -18.40
N ALA A 71 -3.01 -7.74 -19.58
CA ALA A 71 -4.21 -8.57 -19.72
C ALA A 71 -3.93 -10.08 -19.60
N LYS A 72 -2.68 -10.53 -19.73
CA LYS A 72 -2.27 -11.94 -19.57
C LYS A 72 -2.07 -12.33 -18.11
N TYR A 73 -1.69 -11.38 -17.26
CA TYR A 73 -1.79 -11.46 -15.80
C TYR A 73 -3.09 -10.80 -15.30
N ASN A 74 -4.20 -11.02 -16.03
CA ASN A 74 -5.52 -11.01 -15.41
C ASN A 74 -5.48 -12.06 -14.30
N ILE A 75 -5.10 -11.66 -13.08
CA ILE A 75 -5.62 -12.31 -11.88
C ILE A 75 -7.12 -12.32 -12.15
N PRO A 76 -7.76 -13.49 -12.32
CA PRO A 76 -9.15 -13.51 -12.64
C PRO A 76 -9.85 -12.81 -11.47
N TYR A 77 -10.30 -11.59 -11.70
CA TYR A 77 -11.47 -11.09 -11.02
C TYR A 77 -12.53 -12.10 -11.45
N VAL A 78 -12.72 -13.12 -10.62
CA VAL A 78 -13.68 -14.21 -10.82
C VAL A 78 -15.05 -13.58 -10.72
N ILE A 79 -15.43 -12.89 -11.80
CA ILE A 79 -16.80 -12.68 -12.18
C ILE A 79 -17.29 -14.05 -12.63
N GLY A 80 -17.68 -14.87 -11.67
CA GLY A 80 -18.54 -16.01 -11.94
C GLY A 80 -19.95 -15.52 -12.22
N ASP A 81 -20.16 -14.70 -13.26
CA ASP A 81 -21.50 -14.23 -13.64
C ASP A 81 -22.25 -15.24 -14.53
N GLU A 82 -21.64 -16.34 -14.98
CA GLU A 82 -22.33 -17.28 -15.88
C GLU A 82 -22.43 -18.75 -15.40
N ILE A 83 -22.03 -19.08 -14.17
CA ILE A 83 -22.13 -20.49 -13.68
C ILE A 83 -22.88 -20.64 -12.33
N LEU A 84 -23.20 -19.54 -11.63
CA LEU A 84 -23.77 -19.62 -10.27
C LEU A 84 -25.31 -19.70 -10.19
N ASP A 85 -26.03 -19.69 -11.31
CA ASP A 85 -27.49 -19.86 -11.27
C ASP A 85 -27.95 -21.32 -11.29
N ASN A 86 -27.08 -22.30 -11.61
CA ASN A 86 -27.48 -23.71 -11.75
C ASN A 86 -26.98 -24.66 -10.64
N LYS A 87 -26.35 -24.17 -9.56
CA LYS A 87 -25.84 -25.00 -8.46
C LYS A 87 -26.08 -24.44 -7.05
N ARG A 88 -27.13 -23.66 -6.81
CA ARG A 88 -27.59 -23.42 -5.43
C ARG A 88 -28.35 -24.65 -4.96
N SER A 89 -27.84 -25.33 -3.93
CA SER A 89 -28.54 -26.48 -3.34
C SER A 89 -29.90 -26.02 -2.80
N LEU A 90 -30.92 -26.87 -2.91
CA LEU A 90 -32.26 -26.57 -2.37
C LEU A 90 -32.20 -26.16 -0.89
N CYS A 91 -31.26 -26.72 -0.13
CA CYS A 91 -30.99 -26.36 1.25
C CYS A 91 -30.53 -24.90 1.42
N GLU A 92 -29.58 -24.44 0.59
CA GLU A 92 -29.09 -23.04 0.62
C GLU A 92 -30.23 -22.06 0.33
N THR A 93 -31.02 -22.34 -0.70
CA THR A 93 -32.18 -21.51 -1.05
C THR A 93 -33.24 -21.52 0.06
N ALA A 94 -33.51 -22.67 0.68
CA ALA A 94 -34.44 -22.77 1.81
C ALA A 94 -33.96 -21.97 3.04
N LEU A 95 -32.66 -21.99 3.35
CA LEU A 95 -32.08 -21.19 4.44
C LEU A 95 -32.21 -19.69 4.17
N ILE A 96 -31.94 -19.26 2.93
CA ILE A 96 -32.11 -17.85 2.54
C ILE A 96 -33.58 -17.43 2.70
N ILE A 97 -34.53 -18.24 2.22
CA ILE A 97 -35.97 -17.95 2.35
C ILE A 97 -36.38 -17.90 3.83
N CYS A 98 -35.88 -18.84 4.66
CA CYS A 98 -36.15 -18.86 6.09
C CYS A 98 -35.64 -17.59 6.79
N SER A 99 -34.42 -17.16 6.49
CA SER A 99 -33.84 -15.91 7.02
C SER A 99 -34.67 -14.68 6.61
N TRP A 100 -35.12 -14.61 5.35
CA TRP A 100 -35.99 -13.53 4.88
C TRP A 100 -37.37 -13.55 5.58
N CYS A 101 -37.97 -14.73 5.78
CA CYS A 101 -39.21 -14.89 6.54
C CYS A 101 -39.08 -14.38 7.98
N LEU A 102 -37.99 -14.73 8.66
CA LEU A 102 -37.71 -14.23 10.01
C LEU A 102 -37.50 -12.71 10.02
N LEU A 103 -36.81 -12.16 9.02
CA LEU A 103 -36.62 -10.72 8.86
C LEU A 103 -37.95 -9.95 8.76
N ILE A 104 -38.91 -10.50 8.01
CA ILE A 104 -40.25 -9.92 7.86
C ILE A 104 -41.08 -10.09 9.14
N LEU A 105 -41.00 -11.26 9.79
CA LEU A 105 -41.74 -11.53 11.03
C LEU A 105 -41.31 -10.61 12.18
N PHE A 106 -40.02 -10.29 12.26
CA PHE A 106 -39.42 -9.45 13.31
C PHE A 106 -39.05 -8.04 12.80
N PHE A 107 -39.78 -7.55 11.80
CA PHE A 107 -39.48 -6.33 11.03
C PHE A 107 -38.88 -5.15 11.82
N PRO A 108 -39.47 -4.66 12.94
CA PRO A 108 -38.94 -3.50 13.64
C PRO A 108 -37.59 -3.77 14.33
N PHE A 109 -37.38 -4.99 14.82
CA PHE A 109 -36.15 -5.36 15.53
C PHE A 109 -35.01 -5.72 14.56
N SER A 110 -35.35 -6.42 13.48
CA SER A 110 -34.35 -6.92 12.53
C SER A 110 -33.68 -5.82 11.72
N LEU A 111 -34.39 -4.72 11.43
CA LEU A 111 -33.86 -3.59 10.67
C LEU A 111 -32.65 -2.93 11.36
N PHE A 112 -32.65 -2.87 12.69
CA PHE A 112 -31.54 -2.34 13.47
C PHE A 112 -30.30 -3.26 13.45
N LEU A 113 -30.50 -4.57 13.33
CA LEU A 113 -29.43 -5.56 13.32
C LEU A 113 -28.77 -5.72 11.93
N THR A 114 -29.53 -5.47 10.87
CA THR A 114 -29.13 -5.75 9.49
C THR A 114 -28.43 -4.57 8.82
N LEU A 115 -28.66 -3.35 9.32
CA LEU A 115 -28.04 -2.13 8.82
C LEU A 115 -26.69 -1.90 9.51
N LYS A 116 -25.60 -2.01 8.73
CA LYS A 116 -24.26 -1.67 9.18
C LYS A 116 -23.65 -0.61 8.27
N ILE A 117 -23.08 0.42 8.87
CA ILE A 117 -22.46 1.54 8.14
C ILE A 117 -20.98 1.23 7.96
N VAL A 118 -20.52 1.30 6.71
CA VAL A 118 -19.12 1.11 6.31
C VAL A 118 -18.49 2.47 6.05
N GLN A 119 -17.30 2.69 6.59
CA GLN A 119 -16.56 3.94 6.42
C GLN A 119 -16.01 4.09 4.99
N GLU A 120 -15.77 5.32 4.53
CA GLU A 120 -15.27 5.61 3.16
C GLU A 120 -13.94 4.92 2.83
N TYR A 121 -13.09 4.77 3.84
CA TYR A 121 -11.75 4.18 3.72
C TYR A 121 -11.74 2.66 3.90
N GLU A 122 -12.87 2.06 4.28
CA GLU A 122 -13.03 0.63 4.47
C GLU A 122 -13.79 0.02 3.30
N ARG A 123 -13.48 -1.23 2.99
CA ARG A 123 -14.27 -2.04 2.09
C ARG A 123 -14.80 -3.26 2.82
N ALA A 124 -16.08 -3.52 2.64
CA ALA A 124 -16.74 -4.68 3.23
C ALA A 124 -16.69 -5.86 2.25
N VAL A 125 -16.08 -6.96 2.69
CA VAL A 125 -16.11 -8.25 2.02
C VAL A 125 -17.15 -9.12 2.70
N ILE A 126 -18.21 -9.48 1.96
CA ILE A 126 -19.31 -10.29 2.48
C ILE A 126 -19.16 -11.72 1.98
N PHE A 127 -19.19 -12.67 2.92
CA PHE A 127 -19.26 -14.10 2.65
C PHE A 127 -20.64 -14.62 3.03
N ARG A 128 -21.29 -15.32 2.11
CA ARG A 128 -22.59 -15.93 2.32
C ARG A 128 -22.43 -17.44 2.41
N LEU A 129 -22.77 -18.03 3.55
CA LEU A 129 -22.60 -19.48 3.79
C LEU A 129 -21.18 -19.99 3.43
N GLY A 130 -20.15 -19.18 3.71
CA GLY A 130 -18.76 -19.50 3.39
C GLY A 130 -18.39 -19.38 1.90
N ARG A 131 -19.31 -18.90 1.05
CA ARG A 131 -19.06 -18.63 -0.37
C ARG A 131 -18.84 -17.13 -0.60
N LEU A 132 -17.83 -16.83 -1.42
CA LEU A 132 -17.67 -15.51 -2.01
C LEU A 132 -18.72 -15.35 -3.12
N SER A 133 -19.51 -14.28 -3.03
CA SER A 133 -20.48 -13.89 -4.04
C SER A 133 -19.82 -12.98 -5.09
N SER A 134 -20.35 -12.96 -6.31
CA SER A 134 -19.84 -12.07 -7.40
C SER A 134 -19.82 -10.60 -6.98
N ASN A 135 -20.80 -10.17 -6.17
CA ASN A 135 -20.86 -8.83 -5.56
C ASN A 135 -20.41 -8.83 -4.09
N SER A 136 -19.31 -9.53 -3.78
CA SER A 136 -18.79 -9.65 -2.41
C SER A 136 -18.17 -8.37 -1.88
N VAL A 137 -17.68 -7.48 -2.74
CA VAL A 137 -17.12 -6.19 -2.32
C VAL A 137 -18.20 -5.13 -2.38
N ARG A 138 -18.64 -4.66 -1.22
CA ARG A 138 -19.48 -3.46 -1.16
C ARG A 138 -18.61 -2.23 -0.96
N GLY A 139 -18.92 -1.20 -1.76
CA GLY A 139 -18.37 0.13 -1.59
C GLY A 139 -18.84 0.76 -0.27
N PRO A 140 -18.31 1.95 0.06
CA PRO A 140 -18.61 2.63 1.30
C PRO A 140 -20.07 3.06 1.40
N GLY A 141 -20.55 3.24 2.64
CA GLY A 141 -21.93 3.64 2.94
C GLY A 141 -22.74 2.56 3.66
N MET A 142 -24.06 2.58 3.46
CA MET A 142 -24.99 1.67 4.13
C MET A 142 -24.94 0.29 3.48
N CYS A 143 -24.47 -0.71 4.23
CA CYS A 143 -24.47 -2.10 3.81
C CYS A 143 -25.54 -2.88 4.57
N PHE A 144 -26.32 -3.67 3.83
CA PHE A 144 -27.33 -4.56 4.38
C PHE A 144 -26.78 -5.99 4.40
N THR A 145 -26.69 -6.58 5.58
CA THR A 145 -26.07 -7.90 5.80
C THR A 145 -27.03 -8.81 6.53
N LEU A 146 -27.46 -9.91 5.92
CA LEU A 146 -28.49 -10.79 6.49
C LEU A 146 -28.02 -11.42 7.82
N PRO A 147 -28.76 -11.23 8.92
CA PRO A 147 -28.42 -11.87 10.18
C PRO A 147 -28.48 -13.41 10.00
N CYS A 148 -27.51 -14.10 10.59
CA CYS A 148 -27.32 -15.57 10.60
C CYS A 148 -26.65 -16.21 9.37
N ILE A 149 -26.67 -15.60 8.19
CA ILE A 149 -26.17 -16.23 6.94
C ILE A 149 -24.93 -15.52 6.40
N ASP A 150 -24.93 -14.19 6.50
CA ASP A 150 -23.87 -13.37 5.93
C ASP A 150 -22.83 -13.02 7.02
N THR A 151 -21.56 -13.21 6.68
CA THR A 151 -20.42 -12.77 7.51
C THR A 151 -19.69 -11.66 6.78
N MET A 152 -19.32 -10.61 7.50
CA MET A 152 -18.77 -9.38 6.93
C MET A 152 -17.39 -9.12 7.52
N HIS A 153 -16.40 -9.00 6.65
CA HIS A 153 -15.03 -8.60 7.00
C HIS A 153 -14.76 -7.20 6.45
N LEU A 154 -14.35 -6.29 7.32
CA LEU A 154 -13.95 -4.93 6.96
C LEU A 154 -12.44 -4.91 6.72
N VAL A 155 -12.03 -4.39 5.57
CA VAL A 155 -10.62 -4.24 5.21
C VAL A 155 -10.33 -2.76 4.98
N ASP A 156 -9.32 -2.24 5.68
CA ASP A 156 -8.84 -0.88 5.46
C ASP A 156 -8.00 -0.81 4.18
N MET A 157 -8.30 0.17 3.33
CA MET A 157 -7.62 0.41 2.06
C MET A 157 -6.51 1.47 2.16
N ARG A 158 -6.30 2.04 3.35
CA ARG A 158 -5.25 3.03 3.60
C ARG A 158 -3.86 2.38 3.57
N THR A 159 -2.87 3.23 3.31
CA THR A 159 -1.47 2.84 3.50
C THR A 159 -1.21 2.73 4.99
N VAL A 160 -0.78 1.54 5.42
CA VAL A 160 -0.37 1.26 6.79
C VAL A 160 1.12 1.00 6.83
N SER A 161 1.75 1.41 7.92
CA SER A 161 3.16 1.16 8.19
C SER A 161 3.31 0.14 9.30
N PHE A 162 4.33 -0.71 9.19
CA PHE A 162 4.78 -1.51 10.31
C PHE A 162 6.30 -1.55 10.35
N ASP A 163 6.82 -1.67 11.57
CA ASP A 163 8.25 -1.79 11.81
C ASP A 163 8.65 -3.27 11.78
N VAL A 164 9.72 -3.55 11.06
CA VAL A 164 10.41 -4.83 11.08
C VAL A 164 11.36 -4.83 12.28
N PRO A 165 11.29 -5.82 13.18
CA PRO A 165 12.19 -5.86 14.32
C PRO A 165 13.65 -5.92 13.85
N PRO A 166 14.60 -5.33 14.60
CA PRO A 166 16.02 -5.33 14.23
C PRO A 166 16.55 -6.74 13.99
N GLN A 167 17.28 -6.93 12.90
CA GLN A 167 17.90 -8.22 12.57
C GLN A 167 19.41 -8.12 12.53
N GLU A 168 20.07 -9.08 13.16
CA GLU A 168 21.51 -9.28 13.04
C GLU A 168 21.79 -10.22 11.86
N VAL A 169 22.54 -9.72 10.87
CA VAL A 169 22.85 -10.45 9.63
C VAL A 169 24.32 -10.28 9.28
N LEU A 170 24.93 -11.35 8.76
CA LEU A 170 26.26 -11.31 8.18
C LEU A 170 26.18 -10.83 6.74
N THR A 171 26.85 -9.72 6.44
CA THR A 171 26.98 -9.19 5.07
C THR A 171 27.92 -10.05 4.23
N ARG A 172 27.96 -9.79 2.91
CA ARG A 172 28.85 -10.48 1.98
C ARG A 172 30.34 -10.38 2.37
N ASP A 173 30.72 -9.31 3.06
CA ASP A 173 32.09 -9.06 3.54
C ASP A 173 32.38 -9.70 4.91
N SER A 174 31.51 -10.58 5.39
CA SER A 174 31.64 -11.22 6.71
C SER A 174 31.62 -10.22 7.88
N VAL A 175 30.98 -9.06 7.70
CA VAL A 175 30.73 -8.10 8.80
C VAL A 175 29.31 -8.28 9.30
N THR A 176 29.16 -8.39 10.62
CA THR A 176 27.87 -8.43 11.32
C THR A 176 27.27 -7.04 11.38
N VAL A 177 26.05 -6.87 10.87
CA VAL A 177 25.29 -5.62 10.96
C VAL A 177 23.93 -5.88 11.59
N ALA A 178 23.47 -4.92 12.39
CA ALA A 178 22.10 -4.88 12.90
C ALA A 178 21.34 -3.79 12.15
N VAL A 179 20.28 -4.15 11.44
CA VAL A 179 19.48 -3.23 10.62
C VAL A 179 18.00 -3.38 10.95
N ASP A 180 17.32 -2.25 11.07
CA ASP A 180 15.87 -2.12 11.17
C ASP A 180 15.28 -1.53 9.87
N ALA A 181 13.99 -1.75 9.66
CA ALA A 181 13.30 -1.26 8.47
C ALA A 181 11.82 -0.97 8.76
N VAL A 182 11.26 0.00 8.05
CA VAL A 182 9.83 0.33 8.08
C VAL A 182 9.22 0.05 6.72
N VAL A 183 8.17 -0.75 6.69
CA VAL A 183 7.49 -1.13 5.45
C VAL A 183 6.14 -0.42 5.37
N TYR A 184 5.90 0.23 4.23
CA TYR A 184 4.63 0.86 3.90
C TYR A 184 3.92 0.01 2.85
N TYR A 185 2.70 -0.44 3.17
CA TYR A 185 1.89 -1.21 2.22
C TYR A 185 0.43 -0.77 2.27
N ARG A 186 -0.30 -1.07 1.20
CA ARG A 186 -1.76 -0.88 1.13
C ARG A 186 -2.39 -2.09 0.45
N VAL A 187 -3.59 -2.46 0.86
CA VAL A 187 -4.35 -3.52 0.20
C VAL A 187 -4.90 -2.98 -1.12
N PHE A 188 -4.61 -3.65 -2.24
CA PHE A 188 -5.16 -3.29 -3.56
C PHE A 188 -6.55 -3.90 -3.80
N ASN A 189 -6.75 -5.15 -3.40
CA ASN A 189 -8.00 -5.87 -3.55
C ASN A 189 -8.39 -6.56 -2.23
N PRO A 190 -9.49 -6.14 -1.58
CA PRO A 190 -9.88 -6.67 -0.27
C PRO A 190 -10.39 -8.12 -0.35
N THR A 191 -11.03 -8.52 -1.46
CA THR A 191 -11.51 -9.90 -1.63
C THR A 191 -10.34 -10.87 -1.63
N ILE A 192 -9.33 -10.58 -2.44
CA ILE A 192 -8.14 -11.43 -2.59
C ILE A 192 -7.36 -11.47 -1.27
N SER A 193 -7.22 -10.33 -0.60
CA SER A 193 -6.50 -10.24 0.67
C SER A 193 -7.11 -11.11 1.77
N VAL A 194 -8.45 -11.21 1.84
CA VAL A 194 -9.13 -12.01 2.88
C VAL A 194 -9.29 -13.48 2.44
N ALA A 195 -9.45 -13.74 1.14
CA ALA A 195 -9.67 -15.09 0.63
C ALA A 195 -8.39 -15.92 0.55
N ASN A 196 -7.26 -15.31 0.22
CA ASN A 196 -6.02 -16.05 -0.05
C ASN A 196 -5.14 -16.22 1.19
N VAL A 197 -5.23 -15.32 2.17
CA VAL A 197 -4.35 -15.33 3.36
C VAL A 197 -5.18 -15.04 4.60
N GLU A 198 -5.11 -15.91 5.59
CA GLU A 198 -5.83 -15.77 6.87
C GLU A 198 -5.37 -14.51 7.63
N HIS A 199 -4.05 -14.29 7.71
CA HIS A 199 -3.44 -13.14 8.38
C HIS A 199 -2.42 -12.43 7.49
N ALA A 200 -2.92 -11.66 6.50
CA ALA A 200 -2.07 -10.95 5.54
C ALA A 200 -0.98 -10.10 6.21
N GLN A 201 -1.29 -9.41 7.31
CA GLN A 201 -0.32 -8.55 8.00
C GLN A 201 0.85 -9.32 8.62
N GLU A 202 0.61 -10.51 9.15
CA GLU A 202 1.64 -11.35 9.77
C GLU A 202 2.50 -12.03 8.70
N SER A 203 1.87 -12.56 7.66
CA SER A 203 2.58 -13.14 6.51
C SER A 203 3.49 -12.10 5.84
N THR A 204 3.01 -10.88 5.61
CA THR A 204 3.82 -9.80 5.05
C THR A 204 4.97 -9.39 5.98
N ARG A 205 4.78 -9.42 7.32
CA ARG A 205 5.87 -9.17 8.28
C ARG A 205 6.97 -10.22 8.19
N LEU A 206 6.62 -11.49 8.15
CA LEU A 206 7.59 -12.59 8.03
C LEU A 206 8.32 -12.57 6.69
N LEU A 207 7.60 -12.24 5.62
CA LEU A 207 8.18 -12.05 4.30
C LEU A 207 9.16 -10.87 4.30
N ALA A 208 8.75 -9.70 4.83
CA ALA A 208 9.63 -8.55 4.98
C ALA A 208 10.89 -8.87 5.77
N GLN A 209 10.77 -9.64 6.86
CA GLN A 209 11.91 -10.08 7.64
C GLN A 209 12.87 -10.95 6.82
N THR A 210 12.33 -11.93 6.10
CA THR A 210 13.13 -12.88 5.31
C THR A 210 13.79 -12.18 4.12
N SER A 211 13.06 -11.32 3.42
CA SER A 211 13.58 -10.53 2.31
C SER A 211 14.65 -9.54 2.77
N LEU A 212 14.48 -8.89 3.93
CA LEU A 212 15.51 -8.04 4.51
C LEU A 212 16.81 -8.83 4.75
N ARG A 213 16.72 -10.01 5.39
CA ARG A 213 17.87 -10.87 5.63
C ARG A 213 18.55 -11.30 4.33
N ASN A 214 17.78 -11.69 3.32
CA ASN A 214 18.30 -12.13 2.03
C ASN A 214 19.01 -11.00 1.28
N VAL A 215 18.43 -9.80 1.25
CA VAL A 215 19.05 -8.64 0.58
C VAL A 215 20.31 -8.20 1.31
N LEU A 216 20.29 -8.11 2.65
CA LEU A 216 21.47 -7.72 3.43
C LEU A 216 22.63 -8.73 3.30
N GLY A 217 22.32 -10.03 3.21
CA GLY A 217 23.34 -11.07 3.05
C GLY A 217 24.03 -11.08 1.68
N THR A 218 23.40 -10.52 0.64
CA THR A 218 23.97 -10.49 -0.73
C THR A 218 24.79 -9.22 -1.02
N ARG A 219 24.71 -8.22 -0.15
CA ARG A 219 25.30 -6.88 -0.32
C ARG A 219 26.54 -6.66 0.55
N LEU A 220 27.41 -5.77 0.08
CA LEU A 220 28.62 -5.33 0.77
C LEU A 220 28.27 -4.26 1.81
N LEU A 221 29.02 -4.16 2.91
CA LEU A 221 28.76 -3.13 3.94
C LEU A 221 28.86 -1.71 3.36
N SER A 222 29.83 -1.48 2.47
CA SER A 222 30.04 -0.19 1.83
C SER A 222 28.84 0.24 0.98
N GLU A 223 28.18 -0.70 0.30
CA GLU A 223 26.95 -0.44 -0.47
C GLU A 223 25.78 -0.11 0.45
N LEU A 224 25.64 -0.82 1.58
CA LEU A 224 24.58 -0.55 2.57
C LEU A 224 24.69 0.88 3.15
N LEU A 225 25.91 1.38 3.32
CA LEU A 225 26.17 2.73 3.86
C LEU A 225 26.13 3.83 2.79
N SER A 226 26.60 3.55 1.57
CA SER A 226 26.76 4.56 0.52
C SER A 226 25.54 4.68 -0.39
N ASP A 227 24.85 3.57 -0.64
CA ASP A 227 23.74 3.48 -1.61
C ASP A 227 22.48 2.85 -0.98
N ARG A 228 22.02 3.46 0.11
CA ARG A 228 20.77 3.08 0.78
C ARG A 228 19.57 3.08 -0.19
N GLY A 229 19.59 3.93 -1.20
CA GLY A 229 18.53 4.03 -2.22
C GLY A 229 18.43 2.76 -3.07
N ALA A 230 19.55 2.26 -3.60
CA ALA A 230 19.54 1.02 -4.37
C ALA A 230 19.11 -0.19 -3.53
N VAL A 231 19.56 -0.28 -2.28
CA VAL A 231 19.17 -1.36 -1.36
C VAL A 231 17.67 -1.32 -1.08
N SER A 232 17.11 -0.14 -0.81
CA SER A 232 15.67 0.03 -0.60
C SER A 232 14.85 -0.35 -1.85
N ASN A 233 15.34 -0.05 -3.05
CA ASN A 233 14.66 -0.42 -4.30
C ASN A 233 14.70 -1.92 -4.54
N SER A 234 15.86 -2.57 -4.37
CA SER A 234 15.97 -4.03 -4.48
C SER A 234 15.08 -4.75 -3.47
N MET A 235 14.99 -4.24 -2.24
CA MET A 235 14.08 -4.81 -1.23
C MET A 235 12.61 -4.65 -1.62
N ARG A 236 12.22 -3.48 -2.16
CA ARG A 236 10.85 -3.25 -2.65
C ARG A 236 10.50 -4.21 -3.79
N GLU A 237 11.39 -4.39 -4.76
CA GLU A 237 11.18 -5.32 -5.88
C GLU A 237 11.00 -6.76 -5.39
N CYS A 238 11.83 -7.21 -4.45
CA CYS A 238 11.70 -8.54 -3.84
C CYS A 238 10.38 -8.74 -3.07
N LEU A 239 9.80 -7.66 -2.53
CA LEU A 239 8.53 -7.70 -1.80
C LEU A 239 7.30 -7.57 -2.70
N ASP A 240 7.41 -6.84 -3.81
CA ASP A 240 6.33 -6.65 -4.78
C ASP A 240 6.13 -7.88 -5.69
N GLU A 241 7.16 -8.71 -5.88
CA GLU A 241 7.12 -9.92 -6.73
C GLU A 241 6.47 -11.14 -6.05
N ALA A 242 6.53 -11.20 -4.71
CA ALA A 242 6.07 -12.32 -3.89
C ALA A 242 4.56 -12.29 -3.61
#